data_AF-A0A8T5RS25-F1
#
_entry.id   AF-A0A8T5RS25-F1
#
_cell.length_a   1.000
_cell.length_b   1.000
_cell.length_c   1.000
_cell.angle_alpha   90.00
_cell.angle_beta   90.00
_cell.angle_gamma   90.00
#
_symmetry.space_group_name_H-M   'P 1'
#
loop_
_entity.id
_entity.type
_entity.pdbx_description
1 polymer ?
#
loop_
_entity_poly.entity_id
_entity_poly.type
_entity_poly.pdbx_seq_one_letter_code
_entity_poly.pdbx_strand_id
1 'polypeptide(L)'
;MKNLKKFTYTIVSLIFFQIILLSSAQLVKADTSTPDNFNKNLDLDQVYIYNVTAFNSTKPLEWKDFNWVTKGFANTTVGGQLKINFTGFYEKHPNDMFNLFESPMPYMDIEFIENRSGILVTNTTFLNVS
;
A
#
# COMPACT_ATOMS: atom_id res chain seq x y z
N MET A 1 -2.27 -41.08 37.91
CA MET A 1 -1.18 -40.07 37.85
C MET A 1 -0.47 -39.95 36.49
N LYS A 2 -0.22 -41.03 35.72
CA LYS A 2 0.47 -40.93 34.40
C LYS A 2 -0.28 -40.07 33.35
N ASN A 3 -1.61 -40.13 33.32
CA ASN A 3 -2.41 -39.36 32.36
C ASN A 3 -2.49 -37.86 32.68
N LEU A 4 -2.41 -37.51 33.98
CA LEU A 4 -2.40 -36.11 34.40
C LEU A 4 -1.12 -35.41 33.93
N LYS A 5 0.05 -36.07 34.06
CA LYS A 5 1.33 -35.54 33.57
C LYS A 5 1.32 -35.31 32.05
N LYS A 6 0.79 -36.26 31.26
CA LYS A 6 0.67 -36.12 29.80
C LYS A 6 -0.21 -34.93 29.41
N PHE A 7 -1.35 -34.76 30.08
CA PHE A 7 -2.24 -33.62 29.87
C PHE A 7 -1.55 -32.29 30.21
N THR A 8 -0.75 -32.23 31.29
CA THR A 8 0.04 -31.04 31.62
C THR A 8 1.08 -30.71 30.55
N TYR A 9 1.79 -31.71 30.02
CA TYR A 9 2.79 -31.49 28.95
C TYR A 9 2.14 -30.97 27.66
N THR A 10 0.95 -31.46 27.30
CA THR A 10 0.22 -30.98 26.11
C THR A 10 -0.20 -29.51 26.27
N ILE A 11 -0.71 -29.12 27.44
CA ILE A 11 -1.10 -27.73 27.71
C ILE A 11 0.12 -26.80 27.67
N VAL A 12 1.21 -27.19 28.33
CA VAL A 12 2.46 -26.40 28.34
C VAL A 12 3.01 -26.24 26.93
N SER A 13 2.97 -27.29 26.11
CA SER A 13 3.41 -27.24 24.70
C SER A 13 2.56 -26.28 23.85
N LEU A 14 1.24 -26.26 24.05
CA LEU A 14 0.33 -25.36 23.32
C LEU A 14 0.56 -23.89 23.69
N ILE A 15 0.76 -23.60 24.97
CA ILE A 15 1.06 -22.25 25.45
C ILE A 15 2.43 -21.79 24.91
N PHE A 16 3.43 -22.68 24.93
CA PHE A 16 4.77 -22.34 24.42
C PHE A 16 4.77 -22.07 22.92
N PHE A 17 3.96 -22.80 22.14
CA PHE A 17 3.82 -22.58 20.70
C PHE A 17 3.17 -21.22 20.37
N GLN A 18 2.17 -20.78 21.15
CA GLN A 18 1.56 -19.46 20.99
C GLN A 18 2.54 -18.32 21.30
N ILE A 19 3.40 -18.48 22.32
CA ILE A 19 4.43 -17.48 22.67
C ILE A 19 5.46 -17.33 21.54
N ILE A 20 5.86 -18.45 20.91
CA ILE A 20 6.78 -18.42 19.76
C ILE A 20 6.15 -17.67 18.59
N LEU A 21 4.87 -17.92 18.28
CA LEU A 21 4.17 -17.24 17.19
C LEU A 21 4.03 -15.72 17.45
N LEU A 22 3.76 -15.29 18.69
CA LEU A 22 3.76 -13.86 19.03
C LEU A 22 5.15 -13.21 18.93
N SER A 23 6.23 -13.95 19.22
CA SER A 23 7.60 -13.42 19.12
C SER A 23 8.11 -13.26 17.68
N SER A 24 7.44 -13.88 16.70
CA SER A 24 7.76 -13.74 15.27
C SER A 24 7.04 -12.60 14.56
N ALA A 25 6.08 -11.94 15.20
CA ALA A 25 5.57 -10.68 14.71
C ALA A 25 6.68 -9.63 14.92
N GLN A 26 7.44 -9.32 13.88
CA GLN A 26 8.33 -8.17 13.90
C GLN A 26 7.45 -6.96 14.20
N LEU A 27 7.52 -6.46 15.44
CA LEU A 27 6.97 -5.17 15.79
C LEU A 27 7.91 -4.13 15.18
N VAL A 28 7.83 -3.96 13.86
CA VAL A 28 8.50 -2.86 13.17
C VAL A 28 7.80 -1.60 13.66
N LYS A 29 8.42 -0.97 14.65
CA LYS A 29 8.05 0.36 15.08
C LYS A 29 8.49 1.30 13.96
N ALA A 30 7.55 2.01 13.34
CA ALA A 30 7.87 3.05 12.37
C ALA A 30 8.84 4.04 13.02
N ASP A 31 10.01 4.24 12.40
CA ASP A 31 11.03 5.12 12.93
C ASP A 31 10.61 6.58 12.70
N THR A 32 10.47 7.33 13.79
CA THR A 32 9.79 8.63 13.82
C THR A 32 10.74 9.78 13.54
N SER A 33 11.22 9.94 12.32
CA SER A 33 11.54 11.28 11.80
C SER A 33 11.55 11.32 10.28
N THR A 34 10.37 11.56 9.72
CA THR A 34 10.16 11.98 8.34
C THR A 34 10.94 13.27 8.04
N PRO A 35 11.75 13.35 6.96
CA PRO A 35 12.46 14.56 6.56
C PRO A 35 11.51 15.76 6.39
N ASP A 36 11.95 16.94 6.80
CA ASP A 36 11.11 18.13 6.98
C ASP A 36 10.38 18.63 5.72
N ASN A 37 10.77 18.19 4.53
CA ASN A 37 10.53 18.90 3.28
C ASN A 37 9.54 18.26 2.30
N PHE A 38 9.00 17.05 2.50
CA PHE A 38 8.10 16.44 1.49
C PHE A 38 6.76 15.89 1.99
N ASN A 39 6.64 15.56 3.27
CA ASN A 39 5.58 14.68 3.76
C ASN A 39 4.91 15.15 5.06
N LYS A 40 5.43 16.19 5.71
CA LYS A 40 4.82 16.78 6.93
C LYS A 40 3.42 17.37 6.73
N ASN A 41 3.08 17.73 5.49
CA ASN A 41 1.77 18.30 5.15
C ASN A 41 0.83 17.30 4.47
N LEU A 42 1.23 16.02 4.38
CA LEU A 42 0.37 14.98 3.81
C LEU A 42 -0.66 14.57 4.86
N ASP A 43 -1.93 14.73 4.52
CA ASP A 43 -3.05 14.30 5.34
C ASP A 43 -3.45 12.88 4.93
N LEU A 44 -3.32 11.93 5.85
CA LEU A 44 -3.66 10.53 5.63
C LEU A 44 -5.16 10.24 5.82
N ASP A 45 -5.91 11.18 6.39
CA ASP A 45 -7.35 11.05 6.60
C ASP A 45 -8.16 11.69 5.45
N GLN A 46 -7.47 12.14 4.38
CA GLN A 46 -8.07 12.80 3.23
C GLN A 46 -7.88 12.02 1.93
N VAL A 47 -8.94 12.01 1.11
CA VAL A 47 -8.86 11.61 -0.30
C VAL A 47 -8.62 12.86 -1.17
N TYR A 48 -7.51 12.85 -1.89
CA TYR A 48 -7.15 13.90 -2.84
C TYR A 48 -7.75 13.60 -4.21
N ILE A 49 -8.56 14.53 -4.74
CA ILE A 49 -9.25 14.36 -6.02
C ILE A 49 -8.64 15.30 -7.04
N TYR A 50 -8.08 14.73 -8.12
CA TYR A 50 -7.48 15.48 -9.22
C TYR A 50 -8.33 15.34 -10.47
N ASN A 51 -8.72 16.47 -11.05
CA ASN A 51 -9.42 16.50 -12.33
C ASN A 51 -8.43 16.33 -13.49
N VAL A 52 -8.75 15.41 -14.38
CA VAL A 52 -7.88 15.07 -15.51
C VAL A 52 -8.14 16.05 -16.66
N THR A 53 -7.19 16.95 -16.91
CA THR A 53 -7.23 17.88 -18.05
C THR A 53 -6.64 17.27 -19.31
N ALA A 54 -5.67 16.38 -19.14
CA ALA A 54 -5.07 15.58 -20.20
C ALA A 54 -4.61 14.25 -19.62
N PHE A 55 -4.90 13.16 -20.33
CA PHE A 55 -4.33 11.85 -20.06
C PHE A 55 -3.88 11.30 -21.41
N ASN A 56 -2.59 11.50 -21.71
CA ASN A 56 -2.04 11.11 -23.00
C ASN A 56 -1.78 9.60 -22.98
N SER A 57 -2.76 8.82 -23.44
CA SER A 57 -2.70 7.37 -23.43
C SER A 57 -3.18 6.79 -24.75
N THR A 58 -2.38 6.96 -25.80
CA THR A 58 -2.46 6.05 -26.97
C THR A 58 -2.37 4.58 -26.56
N LYS A 59 -1.85 4.31 -25.36
CA LYS A 59 -1.91 3.02 -24.66
C LYS A 59 -2.21 3.26 -23.16
N PRO A 60 -2.91 2.33 -22.48
CA PRO A 60 -3.09 2.38 -21.03
C PRO A 60 -1.76 2.49 -20.28
N LEU A 61 -1.77 3.17 -19.13
CA LEU A 61 -0.64 3.21 -18.21
C LEU A 61 -0.43 1.82 -17.61
N GLU A 62 0.74 1.24 -17.84
CA GLU A 62 1.13 -0.05 -17.26
C GLU A 62 1.75 0.16 -15.88
N TRP A 63 1.21 -0.51 -14.86
CA TRP A 63 1.79 -0.55 -13.52
C TRP A 63 2.57 -1.86 -13.33
N LYS A 64 3.82 -1.75 -12.87
CA LYS A 64 4.73 -2.88 -12.63
C LYS A 64 5.18 -2.88 -11.18
N ASP A 65 5.38 -4.07 -10.62
CA ASP A 65 6.06 -4.21 -9.34
C ASP A 65 7.59 -4.18 -9.49
N PHE A 66 8.28 -4.32 -8.36
CA PHE A 66 9.74 -4.38 -8.29
C PHE A 66 10.38 -5.53 -9.07
N ASN A 67 9.63 -6.58 -9.42
CA ASN A 67 10.12 -7.68 -10.26
C ASN A 67 9.85 -7.42 -11.75
N TRP A 68 9.46 -6.19 -12.12
CA TRP A 68 9.04 -5.81 -13.46
C TRP A 68 7.82 -6.59 -13.97
N VAL A 69 7.05 -7.19 -13.04
CA VAL A 69 5.84 -7.92 -13.37
C VAL A 69 4.69 -6.93 -13.42
N THR A 70 3.99 -6.91 -14.55
CA THR A 70 2.79 -6.13 -14.74
C THR A 70 1.74 -6.52 -13.72
N LYS A 71 1.31 -5.56 -12.90
CA LYS A 71 0.24 -5.73 -11.92
C LYS A 71 -1.10 -5.24 -12.42
N GLY A 72 -1.09 -4.32 -13.38
CA GLY A 72 -2.32 -3.83 -13.98
C GLY A 72 -2.09 -2.76 -15.01
N PHE A 73 -3.19 -2.38 -15.64
CA PHE A 73 -3.26 -1.29 -16.59
C PHE A 73 -4.32 -0.30 -16.11
N ALA A 74 -3.99 0.98 -16.17
CA ALA A 74 -4.89 2.06 -15.81
C ALA A 74 -5.12 2.97 -17.02
N ASN A 75 -6.35 3.45 -17.15
CA ASN A 75 -6.67 4.49 -18.10
C ASN A 75 -7.71 5.44 -17.51
N THR A 76 -7.67 6.69 -17.95
CA THR A 76 -8.72 7.66 -17.71
C THR A 76 -8.88 8.56 -18.94
N THR A 77 -9.90 9.41 -18.95
CA THR A 77 -10.22 10.31 -20.05
C THR A 77 -10.17 11.76 -19.60
N VAL A 78 -10.08 12.68 -20.56
CA VAL A 78 -10.23 14.12 -20.27
C VAL A 78 -11.58 14.37 -19.59
N GLY A 79 -11.57 15.12 -18.50
CA GLY A 79 -12.72 15.35 -17.64
C GLY A 79 -13.02 14.22 -16.66
N GLY A 80 -12.21 13.16 -16.64
CA GLY A 80 -12.20 12.13 -15.61
C GLY A 80 -11.51 12.60 -14.32
N GLN A 81 -11.31 11.68 -13.38
CA GLN A 81 -10.69 11.97 -12.09
C GLN A 81 -9.68 10.90 -11.68
N LEU A 82 -8.69 11.32 -10.90
CA LEU A 82 -7.86 10.45 -10.08
C LEU A 82 -8.22 10.72 -8.62
N LYS A 83 -8.54 9.68 -7.85
CA LYS A 83 -8.64 9.79 -6.40
C LYS A 83 -7.46 9.09 -5.76
N ILE A 84 -6.70 9.84 -4.97
CA ILE A 84 -5.52 9.36 -4.26
C ILE A 84 -5.84 9.34 -2.78
N ASN A 85 -5.74 8.16 -2.18
CA ASN A 85 -5.92 7.97 -0.75
C ASN A 85 -4.60 7.50 -0.15
N PHE A 86 -3.94 8.33 0.65
CA PHE A 86 -2.68 7.95 1.28
C PHE A 86 -2.93 7.10 2.52
N THR A 87 -2.38 5.89 2.56
CA THR A 87 -2.68 4.89 3.59
C THR A 87 -1.60 4.77 4.66
N GLY A 88 -0.48 5.46 4.49
CA GLY A 88 0.61 5.51 5.46
C GLY A 88 1.97 5.78 4.83
N PHE A 89 3.01 5.61 5.63
CA PHE A 89 4.40 5.67 5.20
C PHE A 89 5.08 4.34 5.52
N TYR A 90 5.83 3.81 4.56
CA TYR A 90 6.56 2.55 4.71
C TYR A 90 8.01 2.72 4.27
N GLU A 91 8.87 1.86 4.82
CA GLU A 91 10.26 1.83 4.38
C GLU A 91 10.36 1.46 2.90
N LYS A 92 11.23 2.18 2.20
CA LYS A 92 11.58 1.90 0.82
C LYS A 92 12.14 0.49 0.71
N HIS A 93 11.69 -0.27 -0.29
CA HIS A 93 12.25 -1.59 -0.54
C HIS A 93 13.75 -1.44 -0.85
N PRO A 94 14.65 -2.27 -0.27
CA PRO A 94 16.10 -2.08 -0.45
C PRO A 94 16.59 -2.12 -1.91
N ASN A 95 15.82 -2.77 -2.79
CA ASN A 95 16.10 -2.87 -4.23
C ASN A 95 15.37 -1.81 -5.08
N ASP A 96 14.60 -0.91 -4.48
CA ASP A 96 13.91 0.15 -5.19
C ASP A 96 14.89 1.28 -5.55
N MET A 97 15.69 1.08 -6.60
CA MET A 97 16.73 2.03 -7.01
C MET A 97 16.21 3.15 -7.91
N PHE A 98 14.95 3.07 -8.36
CA PHE A 98 14.40 3.96 -9.40
C PHE A 98 13.32 4.91 -8.90
N ASN A 99 12.79 4.70 -7.70
CA ASN A 99 11.79 5.60 -7.15
C ASN A 99 12.41 6.93 -6.69
N LEU A 100 11.70 8.02 -7.01
CA LEU A 100 12.08 9.40 -6.76
C LEU A 100 11.90 9.80 -5.29
N PHE A 101 11.12 9.06 -4.52
CA PHE A 101 10.92 9.34 -3.10
C PHE A 101 12.01 8.68 -2.25
N GLU A 102 12.46 9.42 -1.22
CA GLU A 102 13.31 8.91 -0.16
C GLU A 102 12.50 8.05 0.82
N SER A 103 13.19 7.21 1.61
CA SER A 103 12.54 6.50 2.71
C SER A 103 12.28 7.45 3.90
N PRO A 104 11.15 7.33 4.61
CA PRO A 104 9.99 6.48 4.32
C PRO A 104 9.08 7.08 3.24
N MET A 105 8.50 6.21 2.43
CA MET A 105 7.72 6.57 1.24
C MET A 105 6.23 6.52 1.53
N PRO A 106 5.42 7.46 1.02
CA PRO A 106 3.98 7.37 1.14
C PRO A 106 3.46 6.18 0.33
N TYR A 107 2.55 5.43 0.93
CA TYR A 107 1.75 4.43 0.22
C TYR A 107 0.37 5.01 -0.03
N MET A 108 -0.22 4.65 -1.15
CA MET A 108 -1.51 5.16 -1.57
C MET A 108 -2.32 4.13 -2.33
N ASP A 109 -3.63 4.28 -2.27
CA ASP A 109 -4.56 3.68 -3.20
C ASP A 109 -4.94 4.73 -4.25
N ILE A 110 -4.94 4.32 -5.52
CA ILE A 110 -5.24 5.20 -6.65
C ILE A 110 -6.45 4.64 -7.40
N GLU A 111 -7.55 5.41 -7.41
CA GLU A 111 -8.72 5.14 -8.23
C GLU A 111 -8.67 5.98 -9.52
N PHE A 112 -8.69 5.32 -10.67
CA PHE A 112 -8.81 5.93 -11.98
C PHE A 112 -10.27 5.93 -12.41
N ILE A 113 -10.81 7.13 -12.64
CA ILE A 113 -12.21 7.35 -13.00
C ILE A 113 -12.27 7.96 -14.38
N GLU A 114 -12.99 7.32 -15.28
CA GLU A 114 -13.24 7.82 -16.62
C GLU A 114 -14.46 8.73 -16.64
N ASN A 115 -14.40 9.76 -17.47
CA ASN A 115 -15.57 10.48 -17.92
C ASN A 115 -16.09 9.81 -19.20
N ARG A 116 -17.28 9.21 -19.10
CA ARG A 116 -18.03 8.59 -20.19
C ARG A 116 -19.23 9.46 -20.50
N SER A 117 -19.09 10.37 -21.46
CA SER A 117 -20.17 11.26 -21.92
C SER A 117 -20.80 12.10 -20.81
N GLY A 118 -19.99 12.61 -19.89
CA GLY A 118 -20.40 13.43 -18.75
C GLY A 118 -20.64 12.65 -17.45
N ILE A 119 -20.58 11.31 -17.49
CA ILE A 119 -20.77 10.45 -16.32
C ILE A 119 -19.42 9.94 -15.85
N LEU A 120 -19.12 10.13 -14.57
CA LEU A 120 -17.92 9.59 -13.93
C LEU A 120 -18.11 8.12 -13.57
N VAL A 121 -17.25 7.26 -14.10
CA VAL A 121 -17.30 5.80 -13.90
C VAL A 121 -15.91 5.31 -13.48
N THR A 122 -15.85 4.61 -12.34
CA THR A 122 -14.62 3.94 -11.91
C THR A 122 -14.17 2.93 -12.94
N ASN A 123 -12.89 2.99 -13.32
CA ASN A 123 -12.27 2.11 -14.30
C ASN A 123 -11.37 1.08 -13.62
N THR A 124 -10.33 1.56 -12.95
CA THR A 124 -9.31 0.71 -12.29
C THR A 124 -8.94 1.31 -10.94
N THR A 125 -8.68 0.44 -9.97
CA THR A 125 -8.08 0.82 -8.69
C THR A 125 -6.78 0.07 -8.49
N PHE A 126 -5.70 0.81 -8.19
CA PHE A 126 -4.46 0.24 -7.70
C PHE A 126 -4.39 0.42 -6.20
N LEU A 127 -4.03 -0.66 -5.50
CA LEU A 127 -3.93 -0.66 -4.05
C LEU A 127 -2.47 -0.74 -3.62
N ASN A 128 -2.12 -0.05 -2.55
CA ASN A 128 -0.79 -0.07 -1.93
C ASN A 128 0.34 0.23 -2.93
N VAL A 129 0.21 1.32 -3.69
CA VAL A 129 1.25 1.80 -4.59
C VAL A 129 2.11 2.87 -3.93
N SER A 130 3.38 2.95 -4.30
CA SER A 130 4.40 3.88 -3.81
C SER A 130 5.32 4.33 -4.92
#